data_AF-A0ABD0QYR9-F1
#
_entry.id   AF-A0ABD0QYR9-F1
#
_cell.length_a   1.000
_cell.length_b   1.000
_cell.length_c   1.000
_cell.angle_alpha   90.00
_cell.angle_beta   90.00
_cell.angle_gamma   90.00
#
_symmetry.space_group_name_H-M   'P 1'
#
loop_
_entity.id
_entity.type
_entity.pdbx_description
1 polymer ?
#
loop_
_entity_poly.entity_id
_entity_poly.type
_entity_poly.pdbx_seq_one_letter_code
_entity_poly.pdbx_strand_id
1 'polypeptide(L)'
;VFGRYSITLLGGKSAGEQLLALTQGEGTAAEFALAFRTLAAQTTWVEDTLKLLFRRGLSMDLQTELACRDEGRSLKEFIELTIHIDNLIRSRRQIRSGNPSFATGSSSALHSEPMQIGYTCLSPEERERRMRLRLCLYCGKPGHLRSTCPTRPGSTGYQA
;
A
#
# COMPACT_ATOMS: atom_id res chain seq x y z
N VAL A 1 -5.22 -25.61 13.94
CA VAL A 1 -4.44 -25.63 12.69
C VAL A 1 -3.39 -24.52 12.78
N PHE A 2 -2.29 -24.76 13.52
CA PHE A 2 -1.10 -23.91 13.46
C PHE A 2 -0.22 -24.51 12.37
N GLY A 3 -0.39 -24.02 11.16
CA GLY A 3 0.31 -24.51 9.99
C GLY A 3 1.80 -24.23 10.10
N ARG A 4 2.59 -25.27 10.34
CA ARG A 4 3.93 -25.50 9.80
C ARG A 4 4.75 -24.22 9.52
N TYR A 5 5.45 -23.70 10.51
CA TYR A 5 6.64 -22.91 10.25
C TYR A 5 7.78 -23.49 11.08
N SER A 6 8.74 -24.02 10.34
CA SER A 6 10.06 -24.38 10.80
C SER A 6 10.70 -23.17 11.49
N ILE A 7 10.53 -23.07 12.80
CA ILE A 7 11.66 -22.68 13.64
C ILE A 7 12.69 -23.80 13.43
N THR A 8 13.46 -23.69 12.36
CA THR A 8 14.76 -24.36 12.28
C THR A 8 15.61 -23.59 13.27
N LEU A 9 15.45 -23.90 14.56
CA LEU A 9 16.49 -23.68 15.57
C LEU A 9 17.70 -24.43 15.02
N LEU A 10 18.49 -23.73 14.20
CA LEU A 10 19.81 -24.16 13.76
C LEU A 10 20.64 -24.28 15.03
N GLY A 11 20.60 -25.47 15.64
CA GLY A 11 21.29 -25.80 16.86
C GLY A 11 22.76 -25.43 16.73
N GLY A 12 23.17 -24.39 17.45
CA GLY A 12 24.55 -23.91 17.53
C GLY A 12 24.77 -22.44 17.19
N LYS A 13 23.82 -21.74 16.55
CA LYS A 13 23.99 -20.31 16.22
C LYS A 13 23.49 -19.41 17.34
N SER A 14 24.29 -18.41 17.72
CA SER A 14 23.91 -17.43 18.74
C SER A 14 22.64 -16.67 18.34
N ALA A 15 21.85 -16.19 19.31
CA ALA A 15 20.63 -15.43 19.01
C ALA A 15 20.90 -14.23 18.09
N GLY A 16 22.07 -13.60 18.22
CA GLY A 16 22.52 -12.50 17.35
C GLY A 16 22.80 -12.94 15.90
N GLU A 17 23.43 -14.10 15.68
CA GLU A 17 23.64 -14.63 14.32
C GLU A 17 22.31 -14.97 13.63
N GLN A 18 21.36 -15.54 14.39
CA GLN A 18 20.03 -15.83 13.88
C GLN A 18 19.28 -14.54 13.52
N LEU A 19 19.44 -13.49 14.32
CA LEU A 19 18.89 -12.15 14.06
C LEU A 19 19.45 -11.54 12.77
N LEU A 20 20.75 -11.73 12.52
CA LEU A 20 21.43 -11.22 11.33
C LEU A 20 21.02 -11.95 10.05
N ALA A 21 20.75 -13.26 10.17
CA ALA A 21 20.28 -14.11 9.08
C ALA A 21 18.75 -14.09 8.90
N LEU A 22 18.02 -13.41 9.79
CA LEU A 22 16.56 -13.38 9.75
C LEU A 22 16.09 -12.50 8.58
N THR A 23 15.29 -13.09 7.71
CA THR A 23 14.64 -12.40 6.59
C THR A 23 13.16 -12.75 6.57
N GLN A 24 12.31 -11.79 6.22
CA GLN A 24 10.85 -11.97 6.13
C GLN A 24 10.46 -13.09 5.14
N GLY A 25 11.20 -13.25 4.04
CA GLY A 25 10.91 -14.25 3.01
C GLY A 25 9.51 -14.06 2.40
N GLU A 26 8.75 -15.15 2.28
CA GLU A 26 7.35 -15.14 1.80
C GLU A 26 6.31 -14.91 2.93
N GLY A 27 6.77 -14.79 4.18
CA GLY A 27 5.92 -14.63 5.36
C GLY A 27 5.34 -13.22 5.53
N THR A 28 4.34 -13.10 6.39
CA THR A 28 3.78 -11.79 6.76
C THR A 28 4.76 -10.98 7.61
N ALA A 29 4.61 -9.65 7.61
CA ALA A 29 5.41 -8.80 8.48
C ALA A 29 5.16 -9.11 9.98
N ALA A 30 3.96 -9.57 10.33
CA ALA A 30 3.61 -9.97 11.69
C ALA A 30 4.36 -11.23 12.15
N GLU A 31 4.48 -12.25 11.30
CA GLU A 31 5.25 -13.46 11.59
C GLU A 31 6.74 -13.16 11.75
N PHE A 32 7.29 -12.35 10.84
CA PHE A 32 8.67 -11.89 10.94
C PHE A 32 8.91 -11.09 12.22
N ALA A 33 8.02 -10.17 12.57
CA ALA A 33 8.12 -9.38 13.79
C ALA A 33 8.08 -10.23 15.06
N LEU A 34 7.29 -11.31 15.08
CA LEU A 34 7.25 -12.23 16.22
C LEU A 34 8.59 -12.97 16.39
N ALA A 35 9.14 -13.52 15.30
CA ALA A 35 10.43 -14.19 15.32
C ALA A 35 11.56 -13.23 15.74
N PHE A 36 11.56 -12.01 15.16
CA PHE A 36 12.51 -10.96 15.47
C PHE A 36 12.46 -10.57 16.95
N ARG A 37 11.27 -10.32 17.52
CA ARG A 37 11.11 -9.96 18.93
C ARG A 37 11.58 -11.07 19.87
N THR A 38 11.34 -12.33 19.50
CA THR A 38 11.78 -13.49 20.28
C THR A 38 13.31 -13.57 20.33
N LEU A 39 13.99 -13.34 19.21
CA LEU A 39 15.45 -13.31 19.15
C LEU A 39 16.04 -12.05 19.80
N ALA A 40 15.42 -10.89 19.59
CA ALA A 40 15.85 -9.62 20.18
C ALA A 40 15.81 -9.65 21.71
N ALA A 41 14.81 -10.29 22.31
CA ALA A 41 14.71 -10.46 23.76
C ALA A 41 15.85 -11.30 24.36
N GLN A 42 16.53 -12.12 23.56
CA GLN A 42 17.68 -12.94 23.98
C GLN A 42 19.01 -12.22 23.73
N THR A 43 18.98 -11.01 23.19
CA THR A 43 20.16 -10.19 22.86
C THR A 43 20.17 -8.89 23.66
N THR A 44 21.36 -8.37 23.94
CA THR A 44 21.56 -7.07 24.63
C THR A 44 21.78 -5.93 23.65
N TRP A 45 21.25 -6.03 22.42
CA TRP A 45 21.50 -5.07 21.36
C TRP A 45 20.74 -3.76 21.55
N VAL A 46 21.36 -2.67 21.12
CA VAL A 46 20.78 -1.33 21.15
C VAL A 46 19.63 -1.25 20.16
N GLU A 47 18.62 -0.45 20.51
CA GLU A 47 17.39 -0.30 19.74
C GLU A 47 17.63 0.15 18.29
N ASP A 48 18.60 1.03 18.05
CA ASP A 48 18.94 1.48 16.69
C ASP A 48 19.55 0.37 15.84
N THR A 49 20.35 -0.51 16.45
CA THR A 49 20.88 -1.71 15.77
C THR A 49 19.74 -2.67 15.43
N LEU A 50 18.78 -2.84 16.34
CA LEU A 50 17.61 -3.67 16.10
C LEU A 50 16.75 -3.09 14.97
N LYS A 51 16.52 -1.77 14.92
CA LYS A 51 15.81 -1.12 13.82
C LYS A 51 16.52 -1.33 12.48
N LEU A 52 17.84 -1.15 12.45
CA LEU A 52 18.64 -1.36 11.23
C LEU A 52 18.50 -2.79 10.69
N LEU A 53 18.58 -3.77 11.58
CA LEU A 53 18.47 -5.19 11.21
C LEU A 53 17.05 -5.56 10.81
N PHE A 54 16.05 -5.02 11.49
CA PHE A 54 14.67 -5.18 11.11
C PHE A 54 14.45 -4.67 9.69
N ARG A 55 14.92 -3.46 9.36
CA ARG A 55 14.85 -2.89 8.01
C ARG A 55 15.49 -3.78 6.95
N ARG A 56 16.69 -4.27 7.23
CA ARG A 56 17.42 -5.16 6.31
C ARG A 56 16.67 -6.47 6.05
N GLY A 57 16.00 -7.02 7.06
CA GLY A 57 15.28 -8.28 6.96
C GLY A 57 13.92 -8.19 6.27
N LEU A 58 13.34 -7.00 6.11
CA LEU A 58 12.04 -6.80 5.46
C LEU A 58 12.11 -6.98 3.93
N SER A 59 10.97 -7.27 3.31
CA SER A 59 10.83 -7.26 1.85
C SER A 59 11.03 -5.87 1.24
N MET A 60 11.49 -5.81 -0.02
CA MET A 60 11.75 -4.55 -0.73
C MET A 60 10.52 -3.63 -0.85
N ASP A 61 9.33 -4.20 -1.01
CA ASP A 61 8.08 -3.45 -1.06
C ASP A 61 7.84 -2.68 0.26
N LEU A 62 8.07 -3.35 1.39
CA LEU A 62 7.97 -2.73 2.71
C LEU A 62 9.10 -1.74 2.95
N GLN A 63 10.34 -2.08 2.61
CA GLN A 63 11.48 -1.17 2.77
C GLN A 63 11.25 0.17 2.07
N THR A 64 10.63 0.17 0.88
CA THR A 64 10.34 1.38 0.11
C THR A 64 9.29 2.26 0.80
N GLU A 65 8.20 1.66 1.29
CA GLU A 65 7.14 2.38 2.00
C GLU A 65 7.59 2.91 3.38
N LEU A 66 8.54 2.22 4.02
CA LEU A 66 9.11 2.63 5.30
C LEU A 66 10.27 3.64 5.19
N ALA A 67 10.88 3.82 4.01
CA ALA A 67 12.05 4.66 3.81
C ALA A 67 11.87 6.11 4.31
N CYS A 68 10.66 6.67 4.19
CA CYS A 68 10.34 8.04 4.60
C CYS A 68 9.55 8.14 5.92
N ARG A 69 9.27 7.03 6.60
CA ARG A 69 8.35 6.98 7.76
C ARG A 69 9.01 6.57 9.09
N ASP A 70 10.31 6.27 9.05
CA ASP A 70 11.10 5.73 10.17
C ASP A 70 11.67 6.80 11.12
N GLU A 71 11.60 8.09 10.79
CA GLU A 71 12.27 9.11 11.60
C GLU A 71 11.70 9.22 13.02
N GLY A 72 12.54 8.92 14.01
CA GLY A 72 12.30 9.18 15.44
C GLY A 72 11.39 8.20 16.17
N ARG A 73 10.96 7.09 15.54
CA ARG A 73 10.08 6.12 16.19
C ARG A 73 10.85 5.12 17.05
N SER A 74 10.19 4.62 18.10
CA SER A 74 10.69 3.48 18.87
C SER A 74 10.58 2.19 18.05
N LEU A 75 11.37 1.16 18.37
CA LEU A 75 11.36 -0.16 17.74
C LEU A 75 9.96 -0.77 17.76
N LYS A 76 9.23 -0.58 18.86
CA LYS A 76 7.86 -1.09 19.00
C LYS A 76 6.91 -0.42 18.01
N GLU A 77 6.93 0.91 17.94
CA GLU A 77 6.11 1.68 16.98
C GLU A 77 6.50 1.38 15.54
N PHE A 78 7.79 1.17 15.27
CA PHE A 78 8.30 0.80 13.97
C PHE A 78 7.78 -0.58 13.52
N ILE A 79 7.77 -1.56 14.43
CA ILE A 79 7.19 -2.89 14.19
C ILE A 79 5.68 -2.78 13.92
N GLU A 80 4.94 -2.01 14.73
CA GLU A 80 3.49 -1.82 14.55
C GLU A 80 3.18 -1.15 13.20
N LEU A 81 3.94 -0.12 12.82
CA LEU A 81 3.81 0.55 11.53
C LEU A 81 4.08 -0.40 10.37
N THR A 82 5.11 -1.25 10.48
CA THR A 82 5.42 -2.26 9.45
C THR A 82 4.27 -3.23 9.25
N ILE A 83 3.67 -3.74 10.34
CA ILE A 83 2.53 -4.65 10.28
C ILE A 83 1.32 -3.96 9.64
N HIS A 84 1.08 -2.69 9.99
CA HIS A 84 0.00 -1.90 9.39
C HIS A 84 0.17 -1.73 7.88
N ILE A 85 1.39 -1.41 7.42
CA ILE A 85 1.69 -1.27 6.00
C ILE A 85 1.56 -2.62 5.27
N ASP A 86 2.03 -3.72 5.85
CA ASP A 86 1.87 -5.07 5.27
C ASP A 86 0.41 -5.43 5.05
N ASN A 87 -0.44 -5.18 6.06
CA ASN A 87 -1.88 -5.35 5.95
C ASN A 87 -2.50 -4.46 4.86
N LEU A 88 -2.04 -3.22 4.74
CA LEU A 88 -2.51 -2.27 3.73
C LEU A 88 -2.10 -2.70 2.31
N ILE A 89 -0.86 -3.14 2.11
CA ILE A 89 -0.38 -3.67 0.82
C ILE A 89 -1.19 -4.92 0.44
N ARG A 90 -1.41 -5.83 1.39
CA ARG A 90 -2.23 -7.04 1.18
C ARG A 90 -3.67 -6.70 0.84
N SER A 91 -4.30 -5.78 1.56
CA SER A 91 -5.67 -5.32 1.28
C SER A 91 -5.76 -4.70 -0.12
N ARG A 92 -4.79 -3.85 -0.52
CA ARG A 92 -4.72 -3.31 -1.88
C ARG A 92 -4.56 -4.38 -2.96
N ARG A 93 -3.77 -5.42 -2.70
CA ARG A 93 -3.64 -6.58 -3.62
C ARG A 93 -4.95 -7.35 -3.72
N GLN A 94 -5.66 -7.57 -2.62
CA GLN A 94 -6.97 -8.23 -2.63
C GLN A 94 -8.03 -7.44 -3.40
N ILE A 95 -8.07 -6.11 -3.25
CA ILE A 95 -8.98 -5.23 -4.00
C ILE A 95 -8.65 -5.21 -5.51
N ARG A 96 -7.39 -5.41 -5.88
CA ARG A 96 -6.96 -5.45 -7.30
C ARG A 96 -7.11 -6.83 -7.93
N SER A 97 -7.01 -7.89 -7.13
CA SER A 97 -7.12 -9.28 -7.59
C SER A 97 -8.57 -9.79 -7.55
N GLY A 98 -9.43 -9.19 -6.73
CA GLY A 98 -10.88 -9.28 -6.85
C GLY A 98 -11.37 -8.19 -7.80
N ASN A 99 -11.99 -8.59 -8.91
CA ASN A 99 -12.67 -7.70 -9.87
C ASN A 99 -13.35 -6.50 -9.17
N PRO A 100 -13.08 -5.23 -9.54
CA PRO A 100 -13.76 -4.09 -8.95
C PRO A 100 -15.13 -3.93 -9.61
N SER A 101 -16.05 -4.81 -9.27
CA SER A 101 -17.46 -4.64 -9.58
C SER A 101 -18.17 -4.19 -8.29
N PHE A 102 -18.34 -2.87 -8.16
CA PHE A 102 -19.29 -2.20 -7.27
C PHE A 102 -19.14 -2.45 -5.76
N ALA A 103 -18.39 -1.58 -5.08
CA ALA A 103 -18.64 -1.29 -3.67
C ALA A 103 -19.30 0.09 -3.57
N THR A 104 -20.63 0.10 -3.56
CA THR A 104 -21.47 1.21 -3.10
C THR A 104 -21.24 1.37 -1.60
N GLY A 105 -20.39 2.32 -1.22
CA GLY A 105 -20.22 2.77 0.15
C GLY A 105 -20.86 4.14 0.33
N SER A 106 -22.13 4.15 0.76
CA SER A 106 -22.80 5.36 1.23
C SER A 106 -22.05 5.92 2.44
N SER A 107 -21.58 7.16 2.35
CA SER A 107 -21.29 7.99 3.52
C SER A 107 -21.62 9.43 3.16
N SER A 108 -22.81 9.85 3.59
CA SER A 108 -23.18 11.25 3.74
C SER A 108 -22.19 11.92 4.70
N ALA A 109 -21.36 12.82 4.20
CA ALA A 109 -20.69 13.83 5.00
C ALA A 109 -20.44 15.05 4.10
N LEU A 110 -21.27 16.07 4.31
CA LEU A 110 -21.05 17.41 3.78
C LEU A 110 -19.75 18.00 4.37
N HIS A 111 -19.15 18.89 3.57
CA HIS A 111 -18.23 19.98 3.91
C HIS A 111 -16.73 19.80 3.61
N SER A 112 -16.25 20.79 2.85
CA SER A 112 -14.87 21.30 2.65
C SER A 112 -13.95 20.57 1.67
N GLU A 113 -13.85 21.11 0.44
CA GLU A 113 -12.65 21.01 -0.41
C GLU A 113 -11.45 21.67 0.30
N PRO A 114 -10.20 21.24 0.06
CA PRO A 114 -9.43 21.86 -1.02
C PRO A 114 -8.56 20.89 -1.84
N MET A 115 -8.45 21.16 -3.14
CA MET A 115 -7.51 20.59 -4.11
C MET A 115 -7.61 19.08 -4.40
N GLN A 116 -8.61 18.70 -5.20
CA GLN A 116 -8.47 17.49 -6.04
C GLN A 116 -8.17 17.86 -7.48
N ILE A 117 -6.88 18.08 -7.73
CA ILE A 117 -6.31 18.30 -9.06
C ILE A 117 -6.48 17.00 -9.86
N GLY A 118 -7.26 17.06 -10.94
CA GLY A 118 -6.84 16.44 -12.20
C GLY A 118 -7.49 15.13 -12.66
N TYR A 119 -8.58 14.60 -12.08
CA TYR A 119 -9.31 13.50 -12.73
C TYR A 119 -10.83 13.66 -12.57
N THR A 120 -11.50 13.91 -13.70
CA THR A 120 -12.97 13.92 -13.80
C THR A 120 -13.52 12.51 -13.59
N CYS A 121 -13.57 12.07 -12.33
CA CYS A 121 -14.38 10.93 -11.92
C CYS A 121 -15.84 11.40 -11.93
N LEU A 122 -16.46 11.44 -13.12
CA LEU A 122 -17.91 11.61 -13.21
C LEU A 122 -18.56 10.52 -12.37
N SER A 123 -19.52 10.88 -11.51
CA SER A 123 -20.31 9.89 -10.78
C SER A 123 -20.97 8.93 -11.79
N PRO A 124 -21.21 7.66 -11.41
CA PRO A 124 -21.83 6.69 -12.29
C PRO A 124 -23.21 7.17 -12.78
N GLU A 125 -23.96 7.86 -11.93
CA GLU A 125 -25.25 8.49 -12.26
C GLU A 125 -25.10 9.60 -13.31
N GLU A 126 -24.12 10.49 -13.15
CA GLU A 126 -23.86 11.55 -14.12
C GLU A 126 -23.34 10.98 -15.45
N ARG A 127 -22.57 9.89 -15.40
CA ARG A 127 -22.13 9.17 -16.60
C ARG A 127 -23.32 8.56 -17.34
N GLU A 128 -24.23 7.89 -16.63
CA GLU A 128 -25.40 7.27 -17.24
C GLU A 128 -26.37 8.33 -17.79
N ARG A 129 -26.60 9.42 -17.04
CA ARG A 129 -27.40 10.56 -17.51
C ARG A 129 -26.80 11.14 -18.79
N ARG A 130 -25.48 11.35 -18.83
CA ARG A 130 -24.78 11.84 -20.03
C ARG A 130 -24.83 10.83 -21.18
N MET A 131 -24.76 9.53 -20.92
CA MET A 131 -24.93 8.51 -21.97
C MET A 131 -26.35 8.50 -22.54
N ARG A 132 -27.36 8.53 -21.67
CA ARG A 132 -28.78 8.54 -22.05
C ARG A 132 -29.15 9.78 -22.85
N LEU A 133 -28.61 10.94 -22.46
CA LEU A 133 -28.82 12.23 -23.11
C LEU A 133 -27.80 12.53 -24.22
N ARG A 134 -26.92 11.58 -24.57
CA ARG A 134 -25.82 11.73 -25.57
C ARG A 134 -24.99 13.02 -25.39
N LEU A 135 -24.64 13.32 -24.15
CA LEU A 135 -23.79 14.42 -23.73
C LEU A 135 -22.33 13.96 -23.61
N CYS A 136 -21.40 14.87 -23.81
CA CYS A 136 -19.98 14.59 -23.74
C CYS A 136 -19.53 14.20 -22.33
N LEU A 137 -18.81 13.07 -22.20
CA LEU A 137 -18.25 12.57 -20.94
C LEU A 137 -17.05 13.38 -20.42
N TYR A 138 -16.69 14.49 -21.06
CA TYR A 138 -15.67 15.41 -20.57
C TYR A 138 -16.32 16.74 -20.15
N CYS A 139 -16.87 17.49 -21.09
CA CYS A 139 -17.45 18.82 -20.83
C CYS A 139 -18.96 18.86 -20.57
N GLY A 140 -19.69 17.74 -20.74
CA GLY A 140 -21.13 17.66 -20.49
C GLY A 140 -22.03 18.28 -21.57
N LYS A 141 -21.48 18.78 -22.68
CA LYS A 141 -22.25 19.39 -23.78
C LYS A 141 -22.81 18.33 -24.76
N PRO A 142 -24.01 18.54 -25.33
CA PRO A 142 -24.58 17.66 -26.35
C PRO A 142 -23.80 17.73 -27.67
N GLY A 143 -23.97 16.70 -28.51
CA GLY A 143 -23.52 16.72 -29.91
C GLY A 143 -22.12 16.14 -30.18
N HIS A 144 -21.36 15.78 -29.16
CA HIS A 144 -20.06 15.12 -29.32
C HIS A 144 -19.73 14.20 -28.14
N LEU A 145 -18.83 13.24 -28.36
CA LEU A 145 -18.33 12.34 -27.31
C LEU A 145 -16.97 12.82 -26.79
N ARG A 146 -16.49 12.21 -25.70
CA ARG A 146 -15.18 12.55 -25.09
C ARG A 146 -14.03 12.48 -26.10
N SER A 147 -14.13 11.62 -27.11
CA SER A 147 -13.15 11.49 -28.20
C SER A 147 -13.06 12.74 -29.09
N THR A 148 -14.17 13.44 -29.28
CA THR A 148 -14.31 14.61 -30.17
C THR A 148 -14.54 15.91 -29.40
N CYS A 149 -14.13 15.96 -28.14
CA CYS A 149 -14.36 17.11 -27.28
C CYS A 149 -13.35 18.24 -27.55
N PRO A 150 -13.78 19.44 -27.97
CA PRO A 150 -12.88 20.55 -28.31
C PRO A 150 -12.22 21.19 -27.08
N THR A 151 -12.75 20.96 -25.88
CA THR A 151 -12.18 21.49 -24.63
C THR A 151 -11.16 20.54 -24.02
N ARG A 152 -10.97 19.34 -24.58
CA ARG A 152 -9.91 18.45 -24.14
C ARG A 152 -8.60 19.06 -24.63
N PRO A 153 -7.59 19.29 -23.78
CA PRO A 153 -6.25 19.56 -24.27
C PRO A 153 -5.84 18.33 -25.07
N GLY A 154 -5.97 18.44 -26.39
CA GLY A 154 -5.50 17.44 -27.31
C GLY A 154 -3.99 17.36 -27.13
N SER A 155 -3.45 16.15 -27.09
CA SER A 155 -2.08 15.90 -27.51
C SER A 155 -1.97 16.30 -28.99
N THR A 156 -1.95 17.60 -29.28
CA THR A 156 -1.71 18.13 -30.61
C THR A 156 -0.21 18.04 -30.88
N GLY A 157 0.16 17.01 -31.65
CA GLY A 157 1.19 17.06 -32.69
C GLY A 157 2.63 17.38 -32.28
N TYR A 158 3.45 16.34 -32.12
CA TYR A 158 4.76 16.35 -32.77
C TYR A 158 4.50 16.13 -34.27
N GLN A 159 4.52 17.20 -35.06
CA GLN A 159 4.72 17.11 -36.51
C GLN A 159 6.22 17.02 -36.76
N ALA A 160 6.61 15.94 -37.44
CA ALA A 160 7.91 15.81 -38.10
C ALA A 160 7.83 16.45 -39.49
#